data_AF-A0A9D8LQM4-F1
#
_entry.id   AF-A0A9D8LQM4-F1
#
_cell.length_a   1.000
_cell.length_b   1.000
_cell.length_c   1.000
_cell.angle_alpha   90.00
_cell.angle_beta   90.00
_cell.angle_gamma   90.00
#
_symmetry.space_group_name_H-M   'P 1'
#
loop_
_entity.id
_entity.type
_entity.pdbx_description
1 polymer ?
#
loop_
_entity_poly.entity_id
_entity_poly.type
_entity_poly.pdbx_seq_one_letter_code
_entity_poly.pdbx_strand_id
1 'polypeptide(L)'
;MNFPPAVPPLAYSYLAGREVSTWSEEWKHECEIAYLAGLPPPKLSVMLDGVAGSTNREDRGIKGVRGEAAVAVLRSEIARFRQLKAQ
;
A
#
# COMPACT_ATOMS: atom_id res chain seq x y z
N MET A 1 -26.72 6.80 -9.88
CA MET A 1 -25.68 5.86 -10.35
C MET A 1 -25.60 4.73 -9.33
N ASN A 2 -25.76 3.47 -9.76
CA ASN A 2 -25.53 2.33 -8.88
C ASN A 2 -24.02 2.05 -8.83
N PHE A 3 -23.46 2.10 -7.63
CA PHE A 3 -22.06 1.80 -7.36
C PHE A 3 -21.97 0.67 -6.35
N PRO A 4 -21.09 -0.32 -6.57
CA PRO A 4 -20.27 -0.54 -7.77
C PRO A 4 -21.10 -0.97 -9.01
N PRO A 5 -20.55 -0.83 -10.24
CA PRO A 5 -21.22 -1.31 -11.46
C PRO A 5 -21.39 -2.84 -11.45
N ALA A 6 -22.42 -3.34 -12.15
CA ALA A 6 -22.74 -4.78 -12.20
C ALA A 6 -21.61 -5.65 -12.79
N VAL A 7 -20.80 -5.07 -13.67
CA VAL A 7 -19.57 -5.69 -14.19
C VAL A 7 -18.44 -4.69 -13.97
N PRO A 8 -17.71 -4.78 -12.85
CA PRO A 8 -16.61 -3.87 -12.59
C PRO A 8 -15.40 -4.20 -13.47
N PRO A 9 -14.62 -3.19 -13.91
CA PRO A 9 -13.37 -3.43 -14.64
C PRO A 9 -12.42 -4.31 -13.82
N LEU A 10 -11.73 -5.22 -14.49
CA LEU A 10 -10.72 -6.09 -13.90
C LEU A 10 -9.32 -5.54 -14.14
N ALA A 11 -8.40 -5.86 -13.24
CA ALA A 11 -6.96 -5.60 -13.39
C ALA A 11 -6.17 -6.78 -12.80
N TYR A 12 -5.03 -7.09 -13.41
CA TYR A 12 -4.13 -8.12 -12.88
C TYR A 12 -3.42 -7.60 -11.62
N SER A 13 -3.65 -8.27 -10.49
CA SER A 13 -2.95 -8.00 -9.23
C SER A 13 -1.72 -8.89 -9.13
N TYR A 14 -0.54 -8.27 -8.97
CA TYR A 14 0.70 -9.01 -8.74
C TYR A 14 0.71 -9.71 -7.38
N LEU A 15 0.19 -9.08 -6.33
CA LEU A 15 0.15 -9.66 -4.99
C LEU A 15 -0.82 -10.85 -4.89
N ALA A 16 -1.95 -10.78 -5.59
CA ALA A 16 -2.94 -11.85 -5.64
C ALA A 16 -2.62 -12.92 -6.71
N GLY A 17 -1.79 -12.60 -7.71
CA GLY A 17 -1.43 -13.50 -8.81
C GLY A 17 -2.59 -13.82 -9.75
N ARG A 18 -3.60 -12.95 -9.84
CA ARG A 18 -4.82 -13.14 -10.64
C ARG A 18 -5.47 -11.81 -10.98
N GLU A 19 -6.44 -11.85 -11.91
CA GLU A 19 -7.33 -10.71 -12.13
C GLU A 19 -8.23 -10.48 -10.90
N VAL A 20 -8.32 -9.22 -10.48
CA VAL A 20 -9.18 -8.74 -9.41
C VAL A 20 -10.03 -7.59 -9.91
N SER A 21 -11.17 -7.36 -9.27
CA SER A 21 -11.99 -6.19 -9.54
C SER A 21 -11.25 -4.92 -9.10
N THR A 22 -11.29 -3.88 -9.92
CA THR A 22 -10.77 -2.56 -9.56
C THR A 22 -11.53 -1.87 -8.42
N TRP A 23 -12.65 -2.45 -7.98
CA TRP A 23 -13.45 -2.03 -6.82
C TRP A 23 -13.23 -2.90 -5.58
N SER A 24 -12.35 -3.90 -5.66
CA SER A 24 -12.04 -4.80 -4.53
C SER A 24 -11.05 -4.18 -3.55
N GLU A 25 -11.10 -4.60 -2.29
CA GLU A 25 -10.08 -4.24 -1.30
C GLU A 25 -8.70 -4.81 -1.69
N GLU A 26 -8.64 -5.92 -2.43
CA GLU A 26 -7.39 -6.47 -2.98
C GLU A 26 -6.71 -5.47 -3.94
N TRP A 27 -7.49 -4.88 -4.86
CA TRP A 27 -6.97 -3.89 -5.79
C TRP A 27 -6.55 -2.59 -5.09
N LYS A 28 -7.38 -2.11 -4.15
CA LYS A 28 -7.08 -0.93 -3.35
C LYS A 28 -5.80 -1.11 -2.52
N HIS A 29 -5.62 -2.29 -1.92
CA HIS A 29 -4.41 -2.64 -1.18
C HIS A 29 -3.19 -2.69 -2.09
N GLU A 30 -3.28 -3.32 -3.27
CA GLU A 30 -2.17 -3.31 -4.21
C GLU A 30 -1.83 -1.91 -4.70
N CYS A 31 -2.80 -1.02 -4.93
CA CYS A 31 -2.53 0.37 -5.25
C CYS A 31 -1.75 1.09 -4.13
N GLU A 32 -2.09 0.85 -2.86
CA GLU A 32 -1.33 1.38 -1.73
C GLU A 32 0.12 0.84 -1.72
N ILE A 33 0.31 -0.47 -1.88
CA ILE A 33 1.64 -1.08 -1.94
C ILE A 33 2.43 -0.56 -3.15
N ALA A 34 1.81 -0.43 -4.32
CA ALA A 34 2.46 0.07 -5.52
C ALA A 34 2.92 1.52 -5.36
N TYR A 35 2.08 2.37 -4.75
CA TYR A 35 2.45 3.74 -4.42
C TYR A 35 3.66 3.78 -3.48
N LEU A 36 3.62 3.05 -2.36
CA LEU A 36 4.70 3.01 -1.37
C LEU A 36 5.99 2.42 -1.97
N ALA A 37 5.88 1.38 -2.79
CA ALA A 37 7.02 0.74 -3.43
C ALA A 37 7.75 1.66 -4.42
N GLY A 38 7.05 2.63 -5.01
CA GLY A 38 7.62 3.64 -5.91
C GLY A 38 8.30 4.82 -5.20
N LEU A 39 8.18 4.96 -3.88
CA LEU A 39 8.81 6.06 -3.15
C LEU A 39 10.33 5.84 -2.97
N PRO A 40 11.15 6.91 -3.04
CA PRO A 40 12.55 6.86 -2.63
C PRO A 40 12.69 6.43 -1.15
N PRO A 41 13.76 5.72 -0.76
CA PRO A 41 13.90 5.16 0.58
C PRO A 41 13.72 6.16 1.74
N PRO A 42 14.27 7.40 1.70
CA PRO A 42 14.05 8.37 2.78
C PRO A 42 12.58 8.78 2.92
N LYS A 43 11.89 8.99 1.78
CA LYS A 43 10.48 9.37 1.76
C LYS A 43 9.57 8.22 2.21
N LEU A 44 9.92 6.98 1.84
CA LEU A 44 9.21 5.79 2.31
C LEU A 44 9.32 5.64 3.83
N SER A 45 10.52 5.84 4.39
CA SER A 45 10.71 5.76 5.85
C SER A 45 9.85 6.79 6.58
N VAL A 46 9.82 8.04 6.12
CA VAL A 46 8.96 9.08 6.73
C VAL A 46 7.49 8.72 6.60
N MET A 47 7.04 8.21 5.45
CA MET A 47 5.64 7.81 5.26
C MET A 47 5.23 6.66 6.19
N LEU A 48 6.10 5.66 6.36
CA LEU A 48 5.82 4.50 7.21
C LEU A 48 5.95 4.83 8.70
N ASP A 49 7.06 5.44 9.11
CA ASP A 49 7.43 5.60 10.52
C ASP A 49 7.08 6.95 11.13
N GLY A 50 6.84 7.96 10.30
CA GLY A 50 6.73 9.35 10.72
C GLY A 50 8.08 10.07 10.79
N VAL A 51 8.04 11.34 11.17
CA VAL A 51 9.25 12.15 11.41
C VAL A 51 9.74 11.94 12.84
N ALA A 52 10.98 11.48 13.00
CA ALA A 52 11.56 11.24 14.31
C ALA A 52 11.59 12.51 15.17
N GLY A 53 11.13 12.40 16.41
CA GLY A 53 11.10 13.52 17.36
C GLY A 53 9.96 14.51 17.15
N SER A 54 9.11 14.35 16.13
CA SER A 54 7.93 15.20 15.97
C SER A 54 6.81 14.80 16.92
N THR A 55 6.18 15.81 17.54
CA THR A 55 4.96 15.65 18.33
C THR A 55 3.70 15.97 17.54
N ASN A 56 3.83 16.45 16.29
CA ASN A 56 2.70 16.81 15.47
C ASN A 56 1.93 15.56 15.04
N ARG A 57 0.61 15.66 15.04
CA ARG A 57 -0.26 14.56 14.60
C ARG A 57 -0.03 14.19 13.13
N GLU A 58 0.29 15.17 12.31
CA GLU A 58 0.50 15.02 10.86
C GLU A 58 1.80 14.27 10.54
N ASP A 59 2.78 14.31 11.45
CA ASP A 59 4.11 13.70 11.28
C ASP A 59 4.19 12.26 11.80
N ARG A 60 3.06 11.67 12.19
CA ARG A 60 3.00 10.33 12.80
C ARG A 60 3.24 9.17 11.84
N GLY A 61 3.18 9.43 10.53
CA GLY A 61 3.24 8.41 9.49
C GLY A 61 2.13 7.36 9.63
N ILE A 62 2.23 6.29 8.85
CA ILE A 62 1.29 5.17 8.92
C ILE A 62 1.39 4.46 10.29
N LYS A 63 2.60 4.35 10.87
CA LYS A 63 2.83 3.74 12.18
C LYS A 63 1.99 4.36 13.29
N GLY A 64 1.92 5.68 13.37
CA GLY A 64 1.14 6.33 14.43
C GLY A 64 -0.38 6.35 14.20
N VAL A 65 -0.86 5.85 13.05
CA VAL A 65 -2.31 5.70 12.75
C VAL A 65 -2.74 4.23 12.78
N ARG A 66 -1.95 3.33 12.17
CA ARG A 66 -2.27 1.91 11.99
C ARG A 66 -1.47 0.96 12.91
N GLY A 67 -0.46 1.46 13.60
CA GLY A 67 0.39 0.69 14.51
C GLY A 67 1.60 0.03 13.84
N GLU A 68 2.53 -0.46 14.68
CA GLU A 68 3.78 -1.07 14.21
C GLU A 68 3.56 -2.36 13.42
N ALA A 69 2.62 -3.21 13.86
CA ALA A 69 2.32 -4.48 13.19
C ALA A 69 1.85 -4.25 11.74
N ALA A 70 1.00 -3.25 11.51
CA ALA A 70 0.56 -2.89 10.16
C ALA A 70 1.73 -2.43 9.29
N VAL A 71 2.65 -1.63 9.84
CA VAL A 71 3.85 -1.19 9.10
C VAL A 71 4.79 -2.35 8.79
N ALA A 72 4.94 -3.31 9.70
CA ALA A 72 5.74 -4.51 9.44
C ALA A 72 5.16 -5.33 8.27
N VAL A 73 3.83 -5.49 8.22
CA VAL A 73 3.14 -6.12 7.09
C VAL A 73 3.39 -5.35 5.80
N LEU A 74 3.17 -4.03 5.77
CA LEU A 74 3.41 -3.19 4.60
C LEU A 74 4.84 -3.31 4.07
N ARG A 75 5.85 -3.33 4.96
CA ARG A 75 7.25 -3.51 4.55
C ARG A 75 7.48 -4.85 3.85
N SER A 76 6.92 -5.92 4.39
CA SER A 76 7.03 -7.25 3.79
C SER A 76 6.37 -7.32 2.41
N GLU A 77 5.20 -6.68 2.26
CA GLU A 77 4.45 -6.66 1.01
C GLU A 77 5.09 -5.76 -0.04
N ILE A 78 5.65 -4.61 0.34
CA ILE A 78 6.45 -3.75 -0.55
C ILE A 78 7.66 -4.53 -1.09
N ALA A 79 8.37 -5.27 -0.22
CA ALA A 79 9.50 -6.08 -0.65
C ALA A 79 9.07 -7.17 -1.64
N ARG A 80 7.99 -7.91 -1.32
CA ARG A 80 7.41 -8.93 -2.21
C ARG A 80 6.96 -8.34 -3.54
N PHE A 81 6.27 -7.21 -3.54
CA PHE A 81 5.80 -6.54 -4.76
C PHE A 81 6.95 -6.11 -5.66
N ARG A 82 8.03 -5.54 -5.10
CA ARG A 82 9.23 -5.18 -5.85
C ARG A 82 9.90 -6.40 -6.50
N GLN A 83 9.94 -7.53 -5.80
CA GLN A 83 10.46 -8.79 -6.35
C GLN A 83 9.60 -9.29 -7.52
N LEU A 84 8.27 -9.33 -7.35
CA LEU A 84 7.34 -9.77 -8.39
C LEU A 84 7.38 -8.91 -9.65
N LYS A 85 7.63 -7.60 -9.50
CA LYS A 85 7.73 -6.66 -10.63
C LYS A 85 9.10 -6.62 -11.31
N ALA A 86 10.11 -7.26 -10.73
CA ALA A 86 11.45 -7.33 -11.32
C ALA A 86 11.66 -8.60 -12.16
N GLN A 87 10.69 -9.53 -12.15
CA GLN A 87 10.63 -10.72 -12.99
C GLN A 87 10.05 -10.37 -14.37
#